data_AF-A0A976HFL8-F1
#
_entry.id   AF-A0A976HFL8-F1
#
_cell.length_a   1.000
_cell.length_b   1.000
_cell.length_c   1.000
_cell.angle_alpha   90.00
_cell.angle_beta   90.00
_cell.angle_gamma   90.00
#
_symmetry.space_group_name_H-M   'P 1'
#
loop_
_entity.id
_entity.type
_entity.pdbx_description
1 polymer ?
#
loop_
_entity_poly.entity_id
_entity_poly.type
_entity_poly.pdbx_seq_one_letter_code
_entity_poly.pdbx_strand_id
1 'polypeptide(L)' 'GLIINGTADKVAPPKDTKALVNKLHEQKGITITHSEVEGADHFFKDEEAHMKPMIQTVSDYVRRRMTEVSR' A
#
# COMPACT_ATOMS: atom_id res chain seq x y z
N GLY A 1 -2.30 5.16 -8.25
CA GLY A 1 -1.92 3.78 -7.87
C GLY A 1 -1.87 3.68 -6.36
N LEU A 2 -2.02 2.48 -5.81
CA LEU A 2 -1.89 2.20 -4.38
C LEU A 2 -0.83 1.10 -4.21
N ILE A 3 0.11 1.30 -3.29
CA ILE A 3 1.10 0.32 -2.86
C ILE A 3 0.96 0.15 -1.34
N ILE A 4 0.86 -1.09 -0.88
CA ILE A 4 0.82 -1.44 0.54
C ILE A 4 1.87 -2.52 0.81
N ASN A 5 2.68 -2.36 1.86
CA ASN A 5 3.60 -3.39 2.34
C ASN A 5 3.62 -3.46 3.87
N GLY A 6 4.05 -4.61 4.39
CA GLY A 6 4.34 -4.76 5.82
C GLY A 6 5.73 -4.24 6.18
N THR A 7 5.91 -3.75 7.42
CA THR A 7 7.24 -3.29 7.88
C THR A 7 8.16 -4.42 8.34
N ALA A 8 7.62 -5.62 8.59
CA ALA A 8 8.36 -6.83 8.95
C ALA A 8 8.47 -7.83 7.78
N ASP A 9 8.20 -7.39 6.55
CA ASP A 9 8.33 -8.20 5.34
C ASP A 9 9.81 -8.56 5.09
N LYS A 10 10.08 -9.86 4.96
CA LYS A 10 11.40 -10.43 4.67
C LYS A 10 11.55 -10.90 3.22
N VAL A 11 10.46 -11.05 2.49
CA VAL A 11 10.44 -11.45 1.08
C VAL A 11 10.63 -10.23 0.18
N ALA A 12 9.92 -9.15 0.49
CA ALA A 12 10.07 -7.85 -0.14
C ALA A 12 10.38 -6.81 0.95
N PRO A 13 11.67 -6.60 1.29
CA PRO A 13 12.06 -5.70 2.37
C PRO A 13 11.48 -4.29 2.19
N PRO A 14 11.02 -3.61 3.26
CA PRO A 14 10.44 -2.27 3.16
C PRO A 14 11.37 -1.25 2.49
N LYS A 15 12.68 -1.42 2.64
CA LYS A 15 13.69 -0.58 2.00
C LYS A 15 13.60 -0.63 0.48
N ASP A 16 13.43 -1.82 -0.08
CA ASP A 16 13.39 -2.02 -1.53
C ASP A 16 12.06 -1.50 -2.10
N THR A 17 10.96 -1.74 -1.37
CA THR A 17 9.64 -1.20 -1.70
C THR A 17 9.64 0.34 -1.67
N LYS A 18 10.25 0.96 -0.65
CA LYS A 18 10.42 2.43 -0.59
C LYS A 18 11.24 2.97 -1.75
N ALA A 19 12.32 2.28 -2.14
CA ALA A 19 13.13 2.68 -3.28
C ALA A 19 12.33 2.64 -4.60
N LEU A 20 11.47 1.63 -4.77
CA LEU A 20 10.55 1.54 -5.91
C LEU A 20 9.51 2.66 -5.89
N VAL A 21 8.86 2.90 -4.74
CA VAL A 21 7.86 3.97 -4.57
C VAL A 21 8.44 5.33 -4.92
N ASN A 22 9.63 5.65 -4.42
CA ASN A 22 10.31 6.91 -4.71
C ASN A 22 10.54 7.10 -6.21
N LYS A 23 11.01 6.06 -6.91
CA LYS A 23 11.18 6.10 -8.38
C LYS A 23 9.86 6.30 -9.12
N LEU A 24 8.77 5.71 -8.65
CA LEU A 24 7.44 5.89 -9.25
C LEU A 24 6.88 7.29 -8.99
N HIS A 25 7.20 7.91 -7.85
CA HIS A 25 6.82 9.31 -7.57
C HIS A 25 7.53 10.31 -8.47
N GLU A 26 8.71 9.99 -9.00
CA GLU A 26 9.41 10.84 -9.96
C GLU A 26 8.76 10.84 -11.36
N GLN A 27 7.90 9.85 -11.65
CA GLN A 27 7.22 9.75 -12.94
C GLN A 27 6.07 10.74 -13.05
N LYS A 28 6.16 11.64 -14.02
CA LYS A 28 5.10 12.64 -14.29
C LYS A 28 3.83 11.97 -14.80
N GLY A 29 2.68 12.47 -14.36
CA GLY A 29 1.37 12.04 -14.84
C GLY A 29 0.77 10.85 -14.07
N ILE A 30 1.45 10.34 -13.06
CA ILE A 30 0.89 9.34 -12.14
C ILE A 30 0.97 9.82 -10.69
N THR A 31 -0.03 9.44 -9.89
CA THR A 31 -0.01 9.64 -8.44
C THR A 31 -0.02 8.27 -7.78
N ILE A 32 0.97 7.99 -6.93
CA ILE A 32 1.07 6.75 -6.15
C ILE A 32 0.81 7.07 -4.68
N THR A 33 -0.15 6.38 -4.07
CA THR A 33 -0.36 6.35 -2.62
C THR A 33 0.41 5.15 -2.08
N HIS A 34 1.26 5.37 -1.09
CA HIS A 34 2.03 4.32 -0.41
C HIS A 34 1.59 4.26 1.06
N SER A 35 1.27 3.06 1.54
CA SER A 35 0.91 2.79 2.94
C SER A 35 1.73 1.63 3.49
N GLU A 36 2.08 1.68 4.77
CA GLU A 36 2.79 0.60 5.45
C GLU A 36 1.98 0.09 6.62
N VAL A 37 1.92 -1.23 6.78
CA VAL A 37 1.29 -1.89 7.92
C VAL A 37 2.37 -2.29 8.91
N GLU A 38 2.37 -1.67 10.08
CA GLU A 38 3.37 -1.90 11.11
C GLU A 38 3.29 -3.35 11.63
N GLY A 39 4.43 -4.02 11.75
CA GLY A 39 4.52 -5.40 12.27
C GLY A 39 4.13 -6.49 11.28
N ALA A 40 3.51 -6.13 10.14
CA ALA A 40 3.08 -7.11 9.15
C ALA A 40 4.26 -7.73 8.40
N ASP A 41 4.22 -9.04 8.21
CA ASP A 41 5.06 -9.77 7.27
C ASP A 41 4.46 -9.75 5.86
N HIS A 42 5.11 -10.43 4.90
CA HIS A 42 4.64 -10.52 3.51
C HIS A 42 3.20 -11.04 3.37
N PHE A 43 2.73 -11.82 4.35
CA PHE A 43 1.46 -12.55 4.28
C PHE A 43 0.35 -11.90 5.10
N PHE A 44 0.65 -10.84 5.87
CA PHE A 44 -0.30 -10.18 6.76
C PHE A 44 -1.01 -11.18 7.70
N LYS A 45 -0.27 -12.13 8.28
CA LYS A 45 -0.84 -13.29 9.02
C LYS A 45 -1.79 -12.96 10.17
N ASP A 46 -1.64 -11.78 10.78
CA ASP A 46 -2.53 -11.35 11.86
C ASP A 46 -3.79 -10.74 11.25
N GLU A 47 -4.92 -11.40 11.47
CA GLU A 47 -6.19 -10.98 10.87
C GLU A 47 -6.64 -9.61 11.38
N GLU A 48 -6.48 -9.34 12.68
CA GLU A 48 -6.94 -8.10 13.31
C GLU A 48 -5.94 -6.97 13.12
N ALA A 49 -4.64 -7.25 13.35
CA ALA A 49 -3.61 -6.23 13.36
C ALA A 49 -3.08 -5.91 11.95
N HIS A 50 -3.15 -6.83 10.99
CA HIS A 50 -2.53 -6.67 9.68
C HIS A 50 -3.52 -6.77 8.52
N MET A 51 -4.31 -7.85 8.46
CA MET A 51 -5.19 -8.13 7.32
C MET A 51 -6.35 -7.15 7.24
N LYS A 52 -7.08 -6.92 8.33
CA LYS A 52 -8.20 -5.97 8.37
C LYS A 52 -7.76 -4.54 8.02
N PRO A 53 -6.69 -3.97 8.60
CA PRO A 53 -6.18 -2.66 8.20
C PRO A 53 -5.79 -2.58 6.73
N MET A 54 -5.18 -3.64 6.19
CA MET A 54 -4.84 -3.71 4.77
C MET A 54 -6.10 -3.69 3.89
N ILE A 55 -7.09 -4.54 4.19
CA ILE A 55 -8.37 -4.61 3.45
C ILE A 55 -9.12 -3.27 3.51
N GLN A 56 -9.15 -2.64 4.69
CA GLN A 56 -9.79 -1.34 4.88
C GLN A 56 -9.12 -0.27 4.00
N THR A 57 -7.79 -0.22 4.01
CA THR A 57 -7.02 0.72 3.18
C THR A 57 -7.29 0.52 1.68
N VAL A 58 -7.36 -0.73 1.22
CA VAL A 58 -7.69 -1.05 -0.18
C VAL A 58 -9.11 -0.59 -0.51
N SER A 59 -10.07 -0.91 0.36
CA SER A 59 -11.49 -0.58 0.16
C SER A 59 -11.71 0.92 0.08
N ASP A 60 -11.09 1.69 0.99
CA ASP A 60 -11.18 3.15 1.01
C ASP A 60 -10.55 3.78 -0.23
N TYR A 61 -9.39 3.27 -0.66
CA TYR A 61 -8.73 3.75 -1.87
C TYR A 61 -9.58 3.48 -3.12
N VAL A 62 -10.11 2.26 -3.27
CA VAL A 62 -10.97 1.90 -4.41
C VAL A 62 -12.23 2.77 -4.42
N ARG A 63 -12.90 2.91 -3.27
CA ARG A 63 -14.10 3.75 -3.14
C ARG A 63 -13.83 5.19 -3.55
N ARG A 64 -12.76 5.79 -3.03
CA ARG A 64 -12.33 7.15 -3.39
C ARG A 64 -12.10 7.28 -4.89
N ARG A 65 -11.35 6.34 -5.49
CA ARG A 65 -11.04 6.36 -6.93
C ARG A 65 -12.28 6.18 -7.80
N MET A 66 -13.23 5.36 -7.40
CA MET A 66 -14.50 5.21 -8.13
C MET A 66 -15.32 6.50 -8.11
N THR A 67 -15.35 7.22 -6.98
CA THR A 67 -16.05 8.51 -6.88
C THR A 67 -15.34 9.63 -7.67
N GLU A 68 -14.01 9.64 -7.70
CA GLU A 68 -13.23 10.61 -8.49
C GLU A 68 -13.43 10.46 -10.01
N VAL A 69 -13.70 9.25 -10.50
CA VAL A 69 -13.88 8.98 -11.93
C VAL A 69 -15.30 9.31 -12.42
N SER A 70 -16.28 9.39 -11.53
CA SER A 70 -17.68 9.68 -11.88
C SER A 70 -18.02 11.18 -12.01
N ARG A 71 -17.05 12.04 -12.36
CA ARG A 71 -17.26 13.49 -12.50
C ARG A 71 -16.87 14.01 -13.88
#